data_AF-A0A117LB63-F1
#
_entry.id   AF-A0A117LB63-F1
#
_cell.length_a   1.000
_cell.length_b   1.000
_cell.length_c   1.000
_cell.angle_alpha   90.00
_cell.angle_beta   90.00
_cell.angle_gamma   90.00
#
_symmetry.space_group_name_H-M   'P 1'
#
loop_
_entity.id
_entity.type
_entity.pdbx_description
1 polymer ?
#
loop_
_entity_poly.entity_id
_entity_poly.type
_entity_poly.pdbx_seq_one_letter_code
_entity_poly.pdbx_strand_id
1 'polypeptide(L)' 'MPVECRTVIDWMQEWARPEFAEEGDRIGLLVGSPSQRVKKLLVTLEVTDEVIA' A
#
# COMPACT_ATOMS: atom_id res chain seq x y z
N MET A 1 16.87 6.24 2.42
CA MET A 1 16.21 7.57 2.48
C MET A 1 14.72 7.36 2.64
N PRO A 2 14.00 8.19 3.43
CA PRO A 2 12.54 8.12 3.47
C PRO A 2 11.93 8.56 2.13
N VAL A 3 10.86 7.91 1.72
CA VAL A 3 10.07 8.26 0.52
C VAL A 3 8.66 8.69 0.92
N GLU A 4 7.89 9.29 0.01
CA GLU A 4 6.46 9.50 0.26
C GLU A 4 5.68 8.21 0.01
N CYS A 5 4.58 8.00 0.74
CA CYS A 5 3.71 6.84 0.55
C CYS A 5 3.18 6.77 -0.90
N ARG A 6 2.90 7.92 -1.53
CA ARG A 6 2.57 8.04 -2.95
C ARG A 6 3.58 7.31 -3.84
N THR A 7 4.88 7.52 -3.62
CA THR A 7 5.93 6.86 -4.41
C THR A 7 5.88 5.34 -4.30
N VAL A 8 5.58 4.81 -3.11
CA VAL A 8 5.43 3.35 -2.91
C VAL A 8 4.20 2.83 -3.65
N ILE A 9 3.07 3.55 -3.57
CA ILE A 9 1.83 3.21 -4.29
C ILE A 9 2.09 3.18 -5.80
N ASP A 10 2.80 4.17 -6.33
CA ASP A 10 3.09 4.28 -7.76
C ASP A 10 3.94 3.09 -8.23
N TRP A 11 4.99 2.71 -7.49
CA TRP A 11 5.79 1.51 -7.78
C TRP A 11 4.97 0.22 -7.74
N MET A 12 4.08 0.08 -6.75
CA MET A 12 3.21 -1.10 -6.66
C MET A 12 2.25 -1.19 -7.83
N GLN A 13 1.67 -0.07 -8.27
CA GLN A 13 0.72 -0.01 -9.39
C GLN A 13 1.40 -0.16 -10.76
N GLU A 14 2.66 0.27 -10.89
CA GLU A 14 3.45 0.00 -12.08
C GLU A 14 3.70 -1.51 -12.25
N TRP A 15 4.02 -2.20 -11.15
CA TRP A 15 4.24 -3.65 -11.17
C TRP A 15 2.93 -4.45 -11.29
N ALA A 16 1.91 -4.06 -10.54
CA ALA A 16 0.58 -4.68 -10.53
C ALA A 16 -0.48 -3.64 -10.87
N ARG A 17 -0.78 -3.51 -12.16
CA ARG A 17 -1.73 -2.51 -12.66
C ARG A 17 -3.11 -2.71 -12.02
N PRO A 18 -3.73 -1.64 -11.47
CA PRO A 18 -5.01 -1.74 -10.78
C PRO A 18 -6.15 -2.20 -11.69
N GLU A 19 -6.00 -2.05 -13.00
CA GLU A 19 -6.94 -2.52 -14.03
C GLU A 19 -7.09 -4.05 -14.07
N PHE A 20 -6.16 -4.79 -13.45
CA PHE A 20 -6.24 -6.25 -13.35
C PHE A 20 -7.08 -6.72 -12.14
N ALA A 21 -7.49 -5.81 -11.25
CA ALA A 21 -8.36 -6.16 -10.14
C ALA A 21 -9.80 -6.39 -10.62
N GLU A 22 -10.48 -7.34 -9.98
CA GLU A 22 -11.87 -7.66 -10.28
C GLU A 22 -12.82 -6.52 -9.86
N GLU A 23 -13.99 -6.47 -10.49
CA GLU A 23 -15.02 -5.50 -10.13
C GLU A 23 -15.42 -5.64 -8.65
N GLY A 24 -15.33 -4.54 -7.91
CA GLY A 24 -15.67 -4.48 -6.49
C GLY A 24 -14.54 -4.85 -5.53
N ASP A 25 -13.34 -5.16 -6.03
CA ASP A 25 -12.17 -5.36 -5.18
C ASP A 25 -11.73 -4.06 -4.49
N ARG A 26 -11.33 -4.16 -3.22
CA ARG A 26 -10.95 -3.01 -2.38
C ARG A 26 -9.43 -2.91 -2.29
N ILE A 27 -8.84 -2.42 -3.37
CA ILE A 27 -7.38 -2.24 -3.51
C ILE A 27 -6.93 -0.78 -3.29
N GLY A 28 -5.62 -0.58 -3.22
CA GLY A 28 -4.99 0.74 -3.09
C GLY A 28 -4.76 1.15 -1.64
N LEU A 29 -4.71 2.47 -1.39
CA LEU A 29 -4.54 3.01 -0.03
C LEU A 29 -5.89 3.02 0.70
N LEU A 30 -6.06 2.11 1.66
CA LEU A 30 -7.31 1.97 2.42
C LEU A 30 -7.38 2.88 3.65
N VAL A 31 -6.26 3.07 4.36
CA VAL A 31 -6.17 3.91 5.55
C VAL A 31 -4.82 4.65 5.55
N GLY A 32 -4.85 5.93 5.90
CA GLY A 32 -3.65 6.77 6.01
C GLY A 32 -3.60 7.89 4.98
N SER A 33 -2.39 8.38 4.68
CA SER A 33 -2.19 9.53 3.77
C SER A 33 -1.08 9.25 2.74
N PRO A 34 -1.31 9.56 1.44
CA PRO A 34 -0.27 9.46 0.42
C PRO A 34 0.95 10.37 0.65
N SER A 35 0.79 11.47 1.38
CA SER A 35 1.89 12.41 1.69
C SER A 35 2.75 11.97 2.89
N GLN A 36 2.42 10.86 3.55
CA GLN A 36 3.18 10.37 4.69
C GLN A 36 4.60 9.95 4.28
N ARG A 37 5.61 10.34 5.07
CA ARG A 37 7.00 9.89 4.90
C ARG A 37 7.17 8.45 5.42
N VAL A 38 7.52 7.54 4.53
CA VAL A 38 7.74 6.11 4.81
C VAL A 38 9.23 5.81 4.90
N LYS A 39 9.65 5.16 6.00
CA LYS A 39 11.04 4.74 6.25
C LYS A 39 11.26 3.23 6.17
N LYS A 40 10.22 2.45 6.42
CA LYS A 40 10.20 0.98 6.43
C LYS A 40 8.87 0.50 5.87
N LEU A 41 8.86 -0.69 5.30
CA LEU A 41 7.67 -1.38 4.79
C LEU A 41 7.52 -2.73 5.49
N LEU A 42 6.28 -3.12 5.74
CA LEU A 42 5.89 -4.44 6.20
C LEU A 42 4.93 -5.01 5.16
N VAL A 43 5.15 -6.27 4.75
CA VAL A 43 4.26 -6.98 3.82
C VAL A 43 3.61 -8.11 4.60
N THR A 44 2.28 -8.22 4.49
CA THR A 44 1.47 -9.23 5.19
C THR A 44 0.35 -9.71 4.28
N LEU A 45 -0.23 -10.87 4.60
CA LEU A 45 -1.45 -11.36 3.98
C LEU A 45 -2.71 -10.75 4.63
N GLU A 46 -2.74 -10.73 5.97
CA GLU A 46 -3.85 -10.17 6.75
C GLU A 46 -3.33 -9.11 7.73
N VAL A 47 -4.12 -8.07 7.95
CA VAL A 47 -3.81 -6.97 8.86
C VAL A 47 -4.52 -7.24 10.20
N THR A 48 -3.97 -8.14 11.01
CA THR A 48 -4.46 -8.44 12.36
C THR A 48 -3.83 -7.52 13.41
N ASP A 49 -4.37 -7.51 14.64
CA ASP A 49 -3.82 -6.71 15.73
C ASP A 49 -2.37 -7.11 16.06
N GLU A 50 -2.02 -8.39 15.97
CA GLU A 50 -0.65 -8.89 16.17
C GLU A 50 0.33 -8.41 15.11
N VAL A 51 -0.14 -8.19 13.87
CA VAL A 51 0.68 -7.65 12.77
C VAL A 51 0.91 -6.14 12.93
N ILE A 52 -0.03 -5.44 13.55
CA ILE A 52 0.04 -3.99 13.78
C ILE A 52 0.89 -3.65 15.03
N ALA A 53 0.95 -4.55 16.01
CA ALA A 53 1.56 -4.35 17.33
C ALA A 53 3.08 -4.09 17.37
#